data_AF-A0AA96WQY6-F1
#
_entry.id   AF-A0AA96WQY6-F1
#
_cell.length_a   1.000
_cell.length_b   1.000
_cell.length_c   1.000
_cell.angle_alpha   90.00
_cell.angle_beta   90.00
_cell.angle_gamma   90.00
#
_symmetry.space_group_name_H-M   'P 1'
#
loop_
_entity.id
_entity.type
_entity.pdbx_description
1 polymer ?
#
loop_
_entity_poly.entity_id
_entity_poly.type
_entity_poly.pdbx_seq_one_letter_code
_entity_poly.pdbx_strand_id
1 'polypeptide(L)'
;MIQFSVLSFLLVSIPVATPISAQPTIQQPRIPTVAQAAPEFSDVGRPRRRRGGGSRGSCLIADKPPLTALVPDSSTGYTLAQSPGLWFYLPYRLTDQHAIEFVLKDSQDNLVYTKTIAGNETAPGIVNLRLPESVILDTAQSYEWYLLVQCDAENQERFVFVNGAIRRLERPELQQQLASLPTTEHSNLYVSENLWYDAIDSTATQLQNAPHNGTARSSWMELLQSVGLSELATEPLVPCCGLESDLNKSNLADPKHAESLLPAPAAH
;
A
#
# COMPACT_ATOMS: atom_id res chain seq x y z
N MET A 1 -68.78 56.82 52.53
CA MET A 1 -68.69 58.26 52.19
C MET A 1 -67.22 58.63 52.21
N ILE A 2 -66.74 59.24 51.11
CA ILE A 2 -65.51 60.03 50.95
C ILE A 2 -64.17 59.26 50.84
N GLN A 3 -63.65 59.28 49.61
CA GLN A 3 -62.31 58.91 49.15
C GLN A 3 -61.26 59.93 49.56
N PHE A 4 -60.01 59.48 49.74
CA PHE A 4 -58.82 60.30 49.52
C PHE A 4 -58.00 59.70 48.37
N SER A 5 -57.88 60.46 47.27
CA SER A 5 -56.99 60.18 46.15
C SER A 5 -55.58 60.68 46.46
N VAL A 6 -54.57 59.84 46.22
CA VAL A 6 -53.16 60.24 46.23
C VAL A 6 -52.64 60.11 44.80
N LEU A 7 -52.14 61.23 44.25
CA LEU A 7 -51.50 61.34 42.94
C LEU A 7 -50.17 60.56 42.93
N SER A 8 -50.02 59.60 42.02
CA SER A 8 -48.73 59.02 41.65
C SER A 8 -48.24 59.62 40.35
N PHE A 9 -47.10 60.32 40.41
CA PHE A 9 -46.33 60.73 39.23
C PHE A 9 -45.59 59.51 38.65
N LEU A 10 -45.89 59.16 37.40
CA LEU A 10 -45.12 58.18 36.64
C LEU A 10 -43.97 58.90 35.93
N LEU A 11 -42.73 58.54 36.29
CA LEU A 11 -41.50 58.93 35.60
C LEU A 11 -41.43 58.22 34.24
N VAL A 12 -41.41 59.00 33.17
CA VAL A 12 -41.22 58.50 31.80
C VAL A 12 -39.71 58.46 31.51
N SER A 13 -39.16 57.25 31.48
CA SER A 13 -37.78 56.99 31.04
C SER A 13 -37.76 56.87 29.52
N ILE A 14 -37.13 57.82 28.83
CA ILE A 14 -36.93 57.75 27.38
C ILE A 14 -35.67 56.91 27.11
N PRO A 15 -35.73 55.83 26.31
CA PRO A 15 -34.54 55.06 25.97
C PRO A 15 -33.68 55.86 24.98
N VAL A 16 -32.43 56.10 25.35
CA VAL A 16 -31.40 56.66 24.47
C VAL A 16 -30.96 55.57 23.49
N ALA A 17 -31.21 55.79 22.19
CA ALA A 17 -30.72 54.90 21.14
C ALA A 17 -29.22 55.14 20.93
N THR A 18 -28.40 54.12 21.19
CA THR A 18 -26.98 54.14 20.84
C THR A 18 -26.80 53.83 19.35
N PRO A 19 -25.90 54.52 18.63
CA PRO A 19 -25.59 54.16 17.26
C PRO A 19 -24.85 52.82 17.23
N ILE A 20 -25.38 51.87 16.47
CA ILE A 20 -24.74 50.59 16.16
C ILE A 20 -23.50 50.89 15.32
N SER A 21 -22.32 50.66 15.88
CA SER A 21 -21.06 50.69 15.14
C SER A 21 -21.04 49.49 14.20
N ALA A 22 -21.15 49.74 12.89
CA ALA A 22 -21.01 48.72 11.86
C ALA A 22 -19.52 48.33 11.74
N GLN A 23 -19.14 47.19 12.34
CA GLN A 23 -17.83 46.60 12.09
C GLN A 23 -17.80 45.99 10.68
N PRO A 24 -16.72 46.22 9.90
CA PRO A 24 -16.56 45.58 8.61
C PRO A 24 -16.36 44.08 8.84
N THR A 25 -17.28 43.27 8.33
CA THR A 25 -17.11 41.83 8.28
C THR A 25 -16.00 41.53 7.29
N ILE A 26 -14.78 41.27 7.78
CA ILE A 26 -13.75 40.65 6.94
C ILE A 26 -14.24 39.24 6.64
N GLN A 27 -14.83 39.06 5.46
CA GLN A 27 -15.10 37.75 4.88
C GLN A 27 -13.74 37.08 4.70
N GLN A 28 -13.41 36.16 5.61
CA GLN A 28 -12.31 35.24 5.38
C GLN A 28 -12.62 34.47 4.09
N PRO A 29 -11.70 34.44 3.10
CA PRO A 29 -11.90 33.61 1.93
C PRO A 29 -12.05 32.17 2.43
N ARG A 30 -13.24 31.58 2.22
CA ARG A 30 -13.40 30.14 2.36
C ARG A 30 -12.51 29.52 1.29
N ILE A 31 -11.34 29.09 1.69
CA ILE A 31 -10.53 28.16 0.90
C ILE A 31 -11.46 26.96 0.69
N PRO A 32 -11.84 26.61 -0.55
CA PRO A 32 -12.57 25.38 -0.78
C PRO A 32 -11.66 24.26 -0.29
N THR A 33 -12.06 23.60 0.80
CA THR A 33 -11.50 22.31 1.18
C THR A 33 -11.89 21.35 0.07
N VAL A 34 -11.02 21.24 -0.93
CA VAL A 34 -10.99 20.09 -1.83
C VAL A 34 -10.52 18.94 -0.95
N ALA A 35 -11.47 18.30 -0.25
CA ALA A 35 -11.27 16.93 0.16
C ALA A 35 -11.04 16.18 -1.15
N GLN A 36 -9.78 15.83 -1.43
CA GLN A 36 -9.43 14.92 -2.49
C GLN A 36 -10.16 13.61 -2.17
N ALA A 37 -11.34 13.43 -2.78
CA ALA A 37 -11.97 12.14 -2.81
C ALA A 37 -10.97 11.22 -3.48
N ALA A 38 -10.47 10.22 -2.74
CA ALA A 38 -9.67 9.16 -3.32
C ALA A 38 -10.46 8.61 -4.52
N PRO A 39 -9.82 8.36 -5.68
CA PRO A 39 -10.54 7.89 -6.85
C PRO A 39 -11.26 6.58 -6.51
N GLU A 40 -12.50 6.42 -6.96
CA GLU A 40 -13.35 5.27 -6.64
C GLU A 40 -13.05 4.15 -7.65
N PHE A 41 -12.13 3.25 -7.28
CA PHE A 41 -11.59 2.22 -8.18
C PHE A 41 -12.33 0.86 -8.07
N SER A 42 -13.52 0.83 -7.50
CA SER A 42 -14.28 -0.40 -7.19
C SER A 42 -14.85 -1.12 -8.42
N ASP A 43 -14.88 -0.47 -9.60
CA ASP A 43 -15.53 -0.94 -10.83
C ASP A 43 -14.62 -1.74 -11.80
N VAL A 44 -13.48 -2.25 -11.31
CA VAL A 44 -12.58 -3.06 -12.14
C VAL A 44 -13.17 -4.45 -12.40
N GLY A 45 -13.60 -4.67 -13.65
CA GLY A 45 -14.28 -5.90 -14.10
C GLY A 45 -13.45 -7.20 -14.14
N ARG A 46 -14.18 -8.31 -14.39
CA ARG A 46 -13.86 -9.72 -14.06
C ARG A 46 -12.77 -10.51 -14.86
N PRO A 47 -12.18 -10.09 -16.00
CA PRO A 47 -11.08 -10.86 -16.57
C PRO A 47 -9.78 -10.58 -15.81
N ARG A 48 -9.04 -11.65 -15.46
CA ARG A 48 -7.71 -11.53 -14.84
C ARG A 48 -6.71 -10.91 -15.81
N ARG A 49 -5.87 -10.03 -15.28
CA ARG A 49 -4.87 -9.24 -16.03
C ARG A 49 -3.54 -9.30 -15.30
N ARG A 50 -2.68 -10.19 -15.80
CA ARG A 50 -1.29 -10.30 -15.37
C ARG A 50 -0.45 -9.10 -15.78
N ARG A 51 -0.72 -8.53 -16.97
CA ARG A 51 -0.04 -7.36 -17.52
C ARG A 51 -1.04 -6.20 -17.64
N GLY A 52 -0.62 -5.02 -17.20
CA GLY A 52 -1.41 -3.80 -17.22
C GLY A 52 -1.78 -3.44 -18.66
N GLY A 53 -3.07 -3.43 -18.94
CA GLY A 53 -3.60 -2.97 -20.21
C GLY A 53 -3.67 -1.45 -20.22
N GLY A 54 -2.80 -0.80 -20.98
CA GLY A 54 -2.76 0.65 -21.14
C GLY A 54 -2.38 1.03 -22.57
N SER A 55 -3.08 0.55 -23.58
CA SER A 55 -2.74 0.82 -25.00
C SER A 55 -2.99 2.28 -25.44
N ARG A 56 -3.29 3.21 -24.53
CA ARG A 56 -3.54 4.62 -24.85
C ARG A 56 -2.86 5.53 -23.81
N GLY A 57 -1.67 6.06 -24.15
CA GLY A 57 -1.06 7.20 -23.44
C GLY A 57 0.23 6.94 -22.65
N SER A 58 0.56 7.91 -21.80
CA SER A 58 1.76 8.14 -20.96
C SER A 58 2.20 7.00 -20.04
N CYS A 59 1.37 5.97 -19.88
CA CYS A 59 1.62 4.82 -18.99
C CYS A 59 2.46 3.71 -19.63
N LEU A 60 2.69 3.78 -20.95
CA LEU A 60 3.64 2.91 -21.63
C LEU A 60 5.00 3.61 -21.70
N ILE A 61 6.04 2.89 -21.30
CA ILE A 61 7.42 3.32 -21.50
C ILE A 61 7.97 2.52 -22.67
N ALA A 62 8.48 3.23 -23.68
CA ALA A 62 9.13 2.60 -24.81
C ALA A 62 10.24 1.64 -24.34
N ASP A 63 10.33 0.48 -24.98
CA ASP A 63 11.32 -0.56 -24.73
C ASP A 63 11.31 -1.17 -23.31
N LYS A 64 10.22 -0.96 -22.54
CA LYS A 64 9.99 -1.65 -21.26
C LYS A 64 8.70 -2.47 -21.26
N PRO A 65 8.67 -3.61 -20.55
CA PRO A 65 7.41 -4.29 -20.27
C PRO A 65 6.42 -3.37 -19.52
N PRO A 66 5.10 -3.56 -19.66
CA PRO A 66 4.13 -2.81 -18.87
C PRO A 66 4.16 -3.24 -17.39
N LEU A 67 3.42 -2.54 -16.54
CA LEU A 67 3.10 -3.00 -15.17
C LEU A 67 2.74 -4.49 -15.22
N THR A 68 3.45 -5.32 -14.47
CA THR A 68 3.27 -6.78 -14.56
C THR A 68 3.23 -7.39 -13.17
N ALA A 69 2.23 -8.22 -12.89
CA ALA A 69 2.21 -9.06 -11.71
C ALA A 69 3.06 -10.32 -11.93
N LEU A 70 3.97 -10.60 -10.99
CA LEU A 70 4.80 -11.81 -11.01
C LEU A 70 4.01 -12.98 -10.43
N VAL A 71 2.99 -13.39 -11.18
CA VAL A 71 2.15 -14.57 -10.94
C VAL A 71 2.16 -15.50 -12.15
N PRO A 72 1.73 -16.77 -12.08
CA PRO A 72 1.62 -17.63 -13.27
C PRO A 72 0.64 -17.05 -14.31
N ASP A 73 0.64 -17.57 -15.54
CA ASP A 73 -0.27 -17.10 -16.60
C ASP A 73 -1.77 -17.20 -16.23
N SER A 74 -2.14 -18.19 -15.41
CA SER A 74 -3.49 -18.32 -14.84
C SER A 74 -3.88 -17.18 -13.90
N SER A 75 -2.89 -16.35 -13.50
CA SER A 75 -2.99 -15.31 -12.47
C SER A 75 -3.56 -15.86 -11.17
N THR A 76 -3.21 -17.10 -10.81
CA THR A 76 -3.59 -17.77 -9.56
C THR A 76 -2.41 -18.47 -8.96
N GLY A 77 -2.30 -18.40 -7.64
CA GLY A 77 -1.31 -19.14 -6.88
C GLY A 77 -1.84 -19.54 -5.51
N TYR A 78 -1.10 -20.45 -4.87
CA TYR A 78 -1.36 -20.91 -3.51
C TYR A 78 -0.31 -20.37 -2.57
N THR A 79 -0.67 -20.31 -1.28
CA THR A 79 0.28 -19.98 -0.23
C THR A 79 0.06 -20.77 1.06
N LEU A 80 1.12 -20.96 1.86
CA LEU A 80 0.99 -21.39 3.26
C LEU A 80 0.99 -20.19 4.23
N ALA A 81 1.57 -19.06 3.82
CA ALA A 81 1.64 -17.86 4.63
C ALA A 81 0.25 -17.31 4.98
N GLN A 82 0.09 -16.89 6.24
CA GLN A 82 -1.13 -16.20 6.69
C GLN A 82 -1.25 -14.81 6.07
N SER A 83 -0.08 -14.15 5.93
CA SER A 83 0.09 -12.82 5.33
C SER A 83 1.19 -12.88 4.26
N PRO A 84 0.83 -13.20 3.00
CA PRO A 84 1.78 -13.39 1.90
C PRO A 84 2.30 -12.07 1.30
N GLY A 85 3.48 -12.16 0.68
CA GLY A 85 4.02 -11.14 -0.22
C GLY A 85 3.46 -11.25 -1.63
N LEU A 86 3.18 -10.10 -2.26
CA LEU A 86 2.78 -10.02 -3.67
C LEU A 86 3.83 -9.24 -4.45
N TRP A 87 4.27 -9.80 -5.59
CA TRP A 87 5.40 -9.27 -6.34
C TRP A 87 4.97 -8.68 -7.67
N PHE A 88 5.49 -7.49 -7.98
CA PHE A 88 5.11 -6.70 -9.15
C PHE A 88 6.34 -6.09 -9.82
N TYR A 89 6.32 -5.97 -11.14
CA TYR A 89 7.24 -5.15 -11.91
C TYR A 89 6.61 -3.79 -12.20
N LEU A 90 7.31 -2.73 -11.80
CA LEU A 90 6.98 -1.33 -12.05
C LEU A 90 7.92 -0.75 -13.12
N PRO A 91 7.41 -0.35 -14.31
CA PRO A 91 8.26 0.19 -15.36
C PRO A 91 8.68 1.65 -15.12
N TYR A 92 7.87 2.40 -14.35
CA TYR A 92 8.04 3.82 -14.05
C TYR A 92 8.52 4.07 -12.61
N ARG A 93 9.08 5.26 -12.41
CA ARG A 93 9.36 5.80 -11.08
C ARG A 93 8.06 6.27 -10.46
N LEU A 94 7.83 5.93 -9.20
CA LEU A 94 6.70 6.42 -8.43
C LEU A 94 7.18 7.53 -7.51
N THR A 95 6.42 8.61 -7.47
CA THR A 95 6.60 9.75 -6.54
C THR A 95 5.33 9.91 -5.73
N ASP A 96 5.33 10.79 -4.74
CA ASP A 96 4.14 11.05 -3.90
C ASP A 96 2.97 11.69 -4.68
N GLN A 97 3.19 12.07 -5.93
CA GLN A 97 2.13 12.54 -6.84
C GLN A 97 1.37 11.39 -7.52
N HIS A 98 1.90 10.16 -7.46
CA HIS A 98 1.26 8.99 -8.05
C HIS A 98 0.44 8.27 -6.97
N ALA A 99 -0.86 8.10 -7.18
CA ALA A 99 -1.65 7.24 -6.32
C ALA A 99 -1.52 5.78 -6.75
N ILE A 100 -1.22 4.92 -5.79
CA ILE A 100 -1.24 3.47 -5.94
C ILE A 100 -2.31 2.96 -5.00
N GLU A 101 -3.18 2.08 -5.47
CA GLU A 101 -4.16 1.43 -4.61
C GLU A 101 -4.02 -0.09 -4.71
N PHE A 102 -4.00 -0.72 -3.54
CA PHE A 102 -4.11 -2.15 -3.42
C PHE A 102 -5.48 -2.50 -2.86
N VAL A 103 -6.18 -3.43 -3.51
CA VAL A 103 -7.50 -3.91 -3.11
C VAL A 103 -7.46 -5.43 -2.99
N LEU A 104 -8.04 -5.98 -1.93
CA LEU A 104 -8.25 -7.40 -1.69
C LEU A 104 -9.74 -7.65 -1.46
N LYS A 105 -10.30 -8.61 -2.19
CA LYS A 105 -11.69 -9.03 -2.08
C LYS A 105 -11.79 -10.52 -1.81
N ASP A 106 -12.86 -10.95 -1.14
CA ASP A 106 -13.16 -12.37 -0.93
C ASP A 106 -13.87 -12.99 -2.15
N SER A 107 -14.21 -14.28 -2.03
CA SER A 107 -14.90 -15.02 -3.09
C SER A 107 -16.34 -14.55 -3.38
N GLN A 108 -16.90 -13.69 -2.53
CA GLN A 108 -18.21 -13.07 -2.67
C GLN A 108 -18.12 -11.63 -3.19
N ASP A 109 -16.92 -11.18 -3.60
CA ASP A 109 -16.62 -9.81 -4.07
C ASP A 109 -16.76 -8.76 -2.95
N ASN A 110 -16.75 -9.18 -1.67
CA ASN A 110 -16.72 -8.23 -0.55
C ASN A 110 -15.31 -7.68 -0.39
N LEU A 111 -15.21 -6.39 -0.09
CA LEU A 111 -13.95 -5.75 0.25
C LEU A 111 -13.39 -6.30 1.58
N VAL A 112 -12.22 -6.93 1.52
CA VAL A 112 -11.49 -7.45 2.69
C VAL A 112 -10.46 -6.44 3.17
N TYR A 113 -9.75 -5.81 2.22
CA TYR A 113 -8.71 -4.83 2.54
C TYR A 113 -8.54 -3.87 1.35
N THR A 114 -8.37 -2.58 1.64
CA THR A 114 -7.86 -1.61 0.66
C THR A 114 -6.83 -0.71 1.31
N LYS A 115 -5.85 -0.27 0.53
CA LYS A 115 -4.91 0.78 0.94
C LYS A 115 -4.42 1.60 -0.23
N THR A 116 -4.44 2.92 -0.06
CA THR A 116 -3.66 3.85 -0.87
C THR A 116 -2.22 3.90 -0.38
N ILE A 117 -1.28 3.71 -1.29
CA ILE A 117 0.15 3.64 -1.04
C ILE A 117 0.82 4.88 -1.65
N ALA A 118 1.64 5.57 -0.86
CA ALA A 118 2.47 6.66 -1.36
C ALA A 118 3.65 6.11 -2.19
N GLY A 119 3.97 6.78 -3.30
CA GLY A 119 5.05 6.37 -4.20
C GLY A 119 6.43 6.38 -3.54
N ASN A 120 6.69 7.27 -2.56
CA ASN A 120 7.91 7.31 -1.75
C ASN A 120 9.21 7.24 -2.58
N GLU A 121 9.24 7.91 -3.74
CA GLU A 121 10.38 7.91 -4.67
C GLU A 121 10.84 6.51 -5.14
N THR A 122 9.93 5.53 -5.16
CA THR A 122 10.22 4.15 -5.59
C THR A 122 10.74 4.14 -7.02
N ALA A 123 11.93 3.56 -7.22
CA ALA A 123 12.55 3.43 -8.52
C ALA A 123 11.84 2.37 -9.39
N PRO A 124 11.98 2.42 -10.74
CA PRO A 124 11.57 1.31 -11.59
C PRO A 124 12.26 0.00 -11.19
N GLY A 125 11.52 -1.10 -11.20
CA GLY A 125 12.04 -2.41 -10.81
C GLY A 125 10.96 -3.35 -10.28
N ILE A 126 11.40 -4.44 -9.66
CA ILE A 126 10.57 -5.46 -9.04
C ILE A 126 10.39 -5.14 -7.57
N VAL A 127 9.14 -5.07 -7.13
CA VAL A 127 8.74 -4.68 -5.77
C VAL A 127 7.91 -5.77 -5.10
N ASN A 128 7.98 -5.82 -3.77
CA ASN A 128 7.15 -6.66 -2.92
C ASN A 128 6.15 -5.78 -2.16
N LEU A 129 4.87 -6.10 -2.26
CA LEU A 129 3.82 -5.59 -1.40
C LEU A 129 3.33 -6.73 -0.51
N ARG A 130 3.77 -6.72 0.76
CA ARG A 130 3.36 -7.72 1.75
C ARG A 130 2.08 -7.28 2.44
N LEU A 131 1.12 -8.20 2.56
CA LEU A 131 -0.09 -7.94 3.34
C LEU A 131 0.28 -7.58 4.80
N PRO A 132 -0.46 -6.68 5.46
CA PRO A 132 -0.23 -6.44 6.89
C PRO A 132 -0.54 -7.69 7.71
N GLU A 133 0.15 -7.90 8.83
CA GLU A 133 -0.12 -9.04 9.73
C GLU A 133 -1.56 -9.08 10.26
N SER A 134 -2.25 -7.93 10.28
CA SER A 134 -3.67 -7.83 10.64
C SER A 134 -4.62 -8.38 9.58
N VAL A 135 -4.15 -8.62 8.35
CA VAL A 135 -4.93 -9.18 7.24
C VAL A 135 -4.52 -10.64 7.06
N ILE A 136 -5.29 -11.54 7.68
CA ILE A 136 -5.06 -12.98 7.64
C ILE A 136 -5.97 -13.61 6.59
N LEU A 137 -5.38 -14.33 5.63
CA LEU A 137 -6.15 -15.10 4.66
C LEU A 137 -6.70 -16.37 5.29
N ASP A 138 -7.98 -16.66 5.05
CA ASP A 138 -8.63 -17.91 5.42
C ASP A 138 -8.28 -19.03 4.43
N THR A 139 -8.30 -20.29 4.88
CA THR A 139 -7.95 -21.48 4.08
C THR A 139 -9.14 -22.06 3.31
N ALA A 140 -10.37 -21.71 3.71
CA ALA A 140 -11.62 -22.18 3.12
C ALA A 140 -12.01 -21.45 1.83
N GLN A 141 -11.38 -20.32 1.51
CA GLN A 141 -11.75 -19.49 0.36
C GLN A 141 -10.56 -18.93 -0.44
N SER A 142 -10.87 -18.45 -1.64
CA SER A 142 -9.95 -17.70 -2.49
C SER A 142 -10.22 -16.21 -2.36
N TYR A 143 -9.16 -15.42 -2.53
CA TYR A 143 -9.21 -13.96 -2.55
C TYR A 143 -8.75 -13.46 -3.91
N GLU A 144 -9.33 -12.35 -4.36
CA GLU A 144 -8.87 -11.60 -5.51
C GLU A 144 -8.17 -10.33 -5.07
N TRP A 145 -6.97 -10.09 -5.59
CA TRP A 145 -6.24 -8.85 -5.34
C TRP A 145 -6.15 -8.04 -6.63
N TYR A 146 -6.09 -6.73 -6.47
CA TYR A 146 -5.94 -5.74 -7.53
C TYR A 146 -4.84 -4.77 -7.10
N LEU A 147 -3.93 -4.47 -8.01
CA LEU A 147 -2.99 -3.35 -7.87
C LEU A 147 -3.30 -2.36 -8.98
N LEU A 148 -3.71 -1.16 -8.58
CA LEU A 148 -3.98 -0.05 -9.46
C LEU A 148 -2.89 0.99 -9.28
N VAL A 149 -2.40 1.54 -10.39
CA VAL A 149 -1.32 2.51 -10.38
C VAL A 149 -1.66 3.65 -11.32
N GLN A 150 -1.77 4.85 -10.77
CA GLN A 150 -1.73 6.06 -11.56
C GLN A 150 -0.30 6.25 -12.05
N CYS A 151 -0.14 6.21 -13.37
CA CYS A 151 1.14 6.32 -14.07
C CYS A 151 1.33 7.68 -14.73
N ASP A 152 0.28 8.51 -14.72
CA ASP A 152 0.28 9.88 -15.21
C ASP A 152 -0.01 10.82 -14.04
N ALA A 153 1.03 11.47 -13.51
CA ALA A 153 0.88 12.40 -12.39
C ALA A 153 0.03 13.65 -12.74
N GLU A 154 -0.10 13.98 -14.04
CA GLU A 154 -0.90 15.12 -14.50
C GLU A 154 -2.37 14.73 -14.75
N ASN A 155 -2.66 13.43 -14.90
CA ASN A 155 -4.01 12.93 -15.13
C ASN A 155 -4.35 11.73 -14.23
N GLN A 156 -4.97 12.04 -13.09
CA GLN A 156 -5.38 11.07 -12.08
C GLN A 156 -6.46 10.08 -12.54
N GLU A 157 -7.16 10.34 -13.65
CA GLU A 157 -8.13 9.41 -14.23
C GLU A 157 -7.46 8.28 -15.02
N ARG A 158 -6.15 8.39 -15.31
CA ARG A 158 -5.38 7.37 -16.03
C ARG A 158 -4.63 6.47 -15.05
N PHE A 159 -5.17 5.27 -14.87
CA PHE A 159 -4.50 4.20 -14.14
C PHE A 159 -4.30 2.97 -15.04
N VAL A 160 -3.26 2.22 -14.75
CA VAL A 160 -3.11 0.83 -15.18
C VAL A 160 -3.36 -0.06 -13.99
N PHE A 161 -3.83 -1.28 -14.23
CA PHE A 161 -4.01 -2.23 -13.15
C PHE A 161 -3.63 -3.64 -13.56
N VAL A 162 -3.24 -4.42 -12.57
CA VAL A 162 -3.05 -5.87 -12.64
C VAL A 162 -3.85 -6.52 -11.52
N ASN A 163 -4.30 -7.75 -11.74
CA ASN A 163 -5.06 -8.50 -10.75
C ASN A 163 -4.77 -10.00 -10.84
N GLY A 164 -5.08 -10.70 -9.76
CA GLY A 164 -4.93 -12.14 -9.67
C GLY A 164 -5.63 -12.70 -8.44
N ALA A 165 -5.49 -14.00 -8.25
CA ALA A 165 -6.11 -14.72 -7.16
C ALA A 165 -5.07 -15.41 -6.28
N ILE A 166 -5.36 -15.45 -4.98
CA ILE A 166 -4.56 -16.13 -3.98
C ILE A 166 -5.45 -16.99 -3.11
N ARG A 167 -4.97 -18.17 -2.75
CA ARG A 167 -5.62 -19.04 -1.78
C ARG A 167 -4.60 -19.57 -0.79
N ARG A 168 -4.89 -19.39 0.50
CA ARG A 168 -4.10 -20.01 1.56
C ARG A 168 -4.51 -21.47 1.69
N LEU A 169 -3.54 -22.36 1.89
CA LEU A 169 -3.74 -23.77 2.14
C LEU A 169 -3.31 -24.13 3.57
N GLU A 170 -4.00 -25.10 4.15
CA GLU A 170 -3.59 -25.75 5.39
C GLU A 170 -2.93 -27.09 5.05
N ARG A 171 -1.61 -27.18 5.27
CA ARG A 171 -0.77 -28.34 4.93
C ARG A 171 0.21 -28.61 6.10
N PRO A 172 -0.25 -29.13 7.24
CA PRO A 172 0.58 -29.31 8.43
C PRO A 172 1.83 -30.17 8.17
N GLU A 173 1.71 -31.16 7.28
CA GLU A 173 2.82 -32.01 6.85
C GLU A 173 3.95 -31.22 6.17
N LEU A 174 3.60 -30.26 5.30
CA LEU A 174 4.59 -29.41 4.64
C LEU A 174 5.20 -28.42 5.62
N GLN A 175 4.43 -27.90 6.57
CA GLN A 175 4.92 -27.00 7.62
C GLN A 175 5.94 -27.70 8.52
N GLN A 176 5.70 -28.97 8.86
CA GLN A 176 6.66 -29.78 9.61
C GLN A 176 7.93 -30.04 8.80
N GLN A 177 7.80 -30.33 7.49
CA GLN A 177 8.95 -30.51 6.61
C GLN A 177 9.79 -29.22 6.52
N LEU A 178 9.15 -28.06 6.31
CA LEU A 178 9.81 -26.75 6.29
C LEU A 178 10.57 -26.44 7.58
N ALA A 179 10.02 -26.81 8.74
CA ALA A 179 10.68 -26.62 10.03
C ALA A 179 11.97 -27.45 10.18
N SER A 180 12.08 -28.56 9.45
CA SER A 180 13.27 -29.42 9.46
C SER A 180 14.28 -29.10 8.35
N LEU A 181 13.84 -28.44 7.27
CA LEU A 181 14.68 -28.11 6.13
C LEU A 181 15.47 -26.81 6.35
N PRO A 182 16.71 -26.73 5.86
CA PRO A 182 17.44 -25.47 5.78
C PRO A 182 16.63 -24.42 4.99
N THR A 183 16.65 -23.17 5.42
CA THR A 183 15.91 -22.06 4.75
C THR A 183 16.30 -21.90 3.28
N THR A 184 17.54 -22.23 2.92
CA THR A 184 18.03 -22.23 1.53
C THR A 184 17.36 -23.26 0.62
N GLU A 185 16.69 -24.26 1.20
CA GLU A 185 15.98 -25.30 0.45
C GLU A 185 14.46 -25.08 0.42
N HIS A 186 13.95 -24.09 1.16
CA HIS A 186 12.51 -23.82 1.24
C HIS A 186 11.91 -23.45 -0.12
N SER A 187 12.62 -22.66 -0.93
CA SER A 187 12.16 -22.28 -2.29
C SER A 187 11.88 -23.50 -3.17
N ASN A 188 12.76 -24.51 -3.14
CA ASN A 188 12.60 -25.73 -3.94
C ASN A 188 11.36 -26.52 -3.53
N LEU A 189 11.11 -26.64 -2.22
CA LEU A 189 9.92 -27.30 -1.71
C LEU A 189 8.64 -26.53 -2.11
N TYR A 190 8.64 -25.21 -2.00
CA TYR A 190 7.50 -24.40 -2.42
C TYR A 190 7.19 -24.55 -3.92
N VAL A 191 8.22 -24.59 -4.77
CA VAL A 191 8.06 -24.82 -6.21
C VAL A 191 7.46 -26.21 -6.48
N SER A 192 7.98 -27.27 -5.86
CA SER A 192 7.46 -28.63 -6.07
C SER A 192 6.02 -28.81 -5.60
N GLU A 193 5.62 -28.04 -4.58
CA GLU A 193 4.27 -28.08 -3.99
C GLU A 193 3.29 -27.08 -4.63
N ASN A 194 3.69 -26.38 -5.71
CA ASN A 194 2.89 -25.36 -6.39
C ASN A 194 2.44 -24.20 -5.47
N LEU A 195 3.23 -23.87 -4.45
CA LEU A 195 3.02 -22.78 -3.50
C LEU A 195 3.63 -21.48 -4.04
N TRP A 196 3.08 -20.98 -5.15
CA TRP A 196 3.66 -19.89 -5.94
C TRP A 196 4.08 -18.67 -5.11
N TYR A 197 3.21 -18.17 -4.23
CA TYR A 197 3.49 -16.93 -3.48
C TYR A 197 4.63 -17.13 -2.46
N ASP A 198 4.75 -18.32 -1.84
CA ASP A 198 5.88 -18.64 -0.97
C ASP A 198 7.17 -18.88 -1.78
N ALA A 199 7.05 -19.52 -2.95
CA ALA A 199 8.18 -19.80 -3.84
C ALA A 199 8.85 -18.52 -4.33
N ILE A 200 8.07 -17.56 -4.83
CA ILE A 200 8.61 -16.29 -5.32
C ILE A 200 9.18 -15.44 -4.18
N ASP A 201 8.51 -15.37 -3.02
CA ASP A 201 9.00 -14.59 -1.87
C ASP A 201 10.30 -15.17 -1.32
N SER A 202 10.38 -16.50 -1.16
CA SER A 202 11.60 -17.19 -0.72
C SER A 202 12.74 -17.00 -1.72
N THR A 203 12.48 -17.16 -3.01
CA THR A 203 13.52 -17.05 -4.06
C THR A 203 14.04 -15.61 -4.19
N ALA A 204 13.15 -14.62 -4.16
CA ALA A 204 13.53 -13.21 -4.17
C ALA A 204 14.33 -12.83 -2.91
N THR A 205 13.92 -13.32 -1.73
CA THR A 205 14.65 -13.09 -0.47
C THR A 205 16.06 -13.68 -0.52
N GLN A 206 16.23 -14.89 -1.06
CA GLN A 206 17.55 -15.49 -1.26
C GLN A 206 18.42 -14.64 -2.20
N LEU A 207 17.86 -14.12 -3.30
CA LEU A 207 18.57 -13.24 -4.22
C LEU A 207 18.96 -11.90 -3.56
N GLN A 208 18.08 -11.30 -2.75
CA GLN A 208 18.37 -10.06 -2.02
C GLN A 208 19.48 -10.25 -0.98
N ASN A 209 19.50 -11.39 -0.27
CA ASN A 209 20.51 -11.69 0.74
C ASN A 209 21.88 -12.04 0.14
N ALA A 210 21.90 -12.58 -1.08
CA ALA A 210 23.12 -13.02 -1.75
C ALA A 210 23.16 -12.59 -3.23
N PRO A 211 23.17 -11.27 -3.53
CA PRO A 211 22.99 -10.76 -4.89
C PRO A 211 24.10 -11.11 -5.86
N HIS A 212 25.27 -11.55 -5.35
CA HIS A 212 26.41 -12.01 -6.15
C HIS A 212 26.52 -13.53 -6.29
N ASN A 213 25.64 -14.28 -5.63
CA ASN A 213 25.64 -15.74 -5.69
C ASN A 213 25.02 -16.22 -7.03
N GLY A 214 25.79 -17.03 -7.77
CA GLY A 214 25.35 -17.54 -9.07
C GLY A 214 24.09 -18.41 -8.98
N THR A 215 24.00 -19.27 -7.97
CA THR A 215 22.85 -20.15 -7.73
C THR A 215 21.57 -19.37 -7.42
N ALA A 216 21.64 -18.32 -6.59
CA ALA A 216 20.48 -17.49 -6.28
C ALA A 216 19.94 -16.77 -7.53
N ARG A 217 20.83 -16.25 -8.39
CA ARG A 217 20.44 -15.63 -9.66
C ARG A 217 19.84 -16.64 -10.64
N SER A 218 20.44 -17.83 -10.77
CA SER A 218 19.90 -18.89 -11.63
C SER A 218 18.52 -19.32 -11.16
N SER A 219 18.32 -19.51 -9.85
CA SER A 219 17.02 -19.89 -9.28
C SER A 219 15.94 -18.84 -9.56
N TRP A 220 16.29 -17.55 -9.45
CA TRP A 220 15.39 -16.45 -9.80
C TRP A 220 15.02 -16.44 -11.29
N MET A 221 16.01 -16.59 -12.18
CA MET A 221 15.80 -16.66 -13.62
C MET A 221 14.93 -17.85 -14.01
N GLU A 222 15.22 -19.04 -13.48
CA GLU A 222 14.47 -20.27 -13.74
C GLU A 222 13.03 -20.17 -13.25
N LEU A 223 12.81 -19.60 -12.05
CA LEU A 223 11.47 -19.41 -11.52
C LEU A 223 10.63 -18.49 -12.41
N LEU A 224 11.16 -17.34 -12.82
CA LEU A 224 10.42 -16.42 -13.71
C LEU A 224 10.25 -16.99 -15.11
N GLN A 225 11.23 -17.73 -15.63
CA GLN A 225 11.12 -18.43 -16.91
C GLN A 225 10.01 -19.48 -16.88
N SER A 226 9.83 -20.21 -15.78
CA SER A 226 8.79 -21.25 -15.63
C SER A 226 7.37 -20.72 -15.85
N VAL A 227 7.17 -19.41 -15.66
CA VAL A 227 5.91 -18.72 -15.89
C VAL A 227 5.98 -17.71 -17.04
N GLY A 228 6.99 -17.77 -17.90
CA GLY A 228 7.11 -16.89 -19.08
C GLY A 228 7.34 -15.41 -18.75
N LEU A 229 8.11 -15.11 -17.69
CA LEU A 229 8.57 -13.76 -17.31
C LEU A 229 10.10 -13.62 -17.37
N SER A 230 10.75 -14.38 -18.26
CA SER A 230 12.21 -14.37 -18.41
C SER A 230 12.76 -12.97 -18.68
N GLU A 231 11.99 -12.10 -19.36
CA GLU A 231 12.39 -10.72 -19.66
C GLU A 231 12.50 -9.84 -18.41
N LEU A 232 11.88 -10.21 -17.30
CA LEU A 232 11.93 -9.48 -16.03
C LEU A 232 13.04 -9.97 -15.11
N ALA A 233 13.70 -11.09 -15.42
CA ALA A 233 14.63 -11.73 -14.49
C ALA A 233 15.91 -10.93 -14.21
N THR A 234 16.23 -9.95 -15.04
CA THR A 234 17.36 -9.04 -14.86
C THR A 234 16.97 -7.68 -14.27
N GLU A 235 15.68 -7.43 -14.06
CA GLU A 235 15.20 -6.19 -13.45
C GLU A 235 15.59 -6.13 -11.97
N PRO A 236 15.94 -4.93 -11.44
CA PRO A 236 16.39 -4.81 -10.06
C PRO A 236 15.26 -5.06 -9.08
N LEU A 237 15.55 -5.77 -8.00
CA LEU A 237 14.69 -5.80 -6.81
C LEU A 237 14.87 -4.50 -6.05
N VAL A 238 13.82 -3.69 -5.95
CA VAL A 238 13.88 -2.36 -5.34
C VAL A 238 12.97 -2.29 -4.11
N PRO A 239 13.38 -1.59 -3.04
CA PRO A 239 12.48 -1.30 -1.93
C PRO A 239 11.28 -0.52 -2.45
N CYS A 240 10.08 -0.94 -2.06
CA CYS A 240 8.89 -0.13 -2.24
C CYS A 240 8.30 0.24 -0.90
N CYS A 241 7.63 1.38 -0.93
CA CYS A 241 6.31 1.54 -0.37
C CYS A 241 5.64 0.26 0.22
N GLY A 242 5.11 0.35 1.44
CA GLY A 242 4.56 -0.81 2.16
C GLY A 242 3.04 -0.75 2.33
N LEU A 243 2.40 -1.91 2.46
CA LEU A 243 1.00 -1.99 2.90
C LEU A 243 0.84 -1.78 4.42
N GLU A 244 1.93 -1.81 5.18
CA GLU A 244 1.92 -1.47 6.61
C GLU A 244 1.72 0.03 6.86
N SER A 245 0.99 0.38 7.92
CA SER A 245 0.81 1.79 8.30
C SER A 245 2.14 2.42 8.75
N ASP A 246 2.43 3.63 8.30
CA ASP A 246 3.65 4.37 8.69
C ASP A 246 3.74 4.69 10.19
N LEU A 247 2.72 4.35 10.98
CA LEU A 247 2.71 4.48 12.45
C LEU A 247 3.76 3.59 13.16
N ASN A 248 4.32 2.58 12.48
CA ASN A 248 5.38 1.75 13.07
C ASN A 248 6.81 2.25 12.75
N LYS A 249 6.97 3.20 11.80
CA LYS A 249 8.28 3.77 11.44
C LYS A 249 8.77 4.85 12.40
N SER A 250 7.90 5.43 13.22
CA SER A 250 8.30 6.43 14.22
C SER A 250 9.04 5.85 15.43
N ASN A 251 9.14 4.52 15.56
CA ASN A 251 9.92 3.87 16.62
C ASN A 251 11.28 3.32 16.15
N LEU A 252 11.70 3.62 14.92
CA LEU A 252 12.99 3.17 14.39
C LEU A 252 13.74 4.27 13.61
N ALA A 253 13.95 5.40 14.29
CA ALA A 253 15.00 6.39 13.99
C ALA A 253 15.37 7.00 15.36
N ASP A 254 16.61 6.99 15.87
CA ASP A 254 17.89 7.29 15.25
C ASP A 254 19.03 6.89 16.24
N PRO A 255 20.07 6.09 15.88
CA PRO A 255 21.21 5.84 16.76
C PRO A 255 22.31 6.91 16.65
N LYS A 256 22.01 8.11 16.13
CA LYS A 256 22.95 9.26 16.11
C LYS A 256 22.54 10.39 17.05
N HIS A 257 22.36 10.10 18.33
CA HIS A 257 22.66 11.04 19.42
C HIS A 257 22.80 10.28 20.76
N ALA A 258 23.83 9.43 20.84
CA ALA A 258 24.29 8.88 22.12
C ALA A 258 25.77 9.23 22.32
N GLU A 259 26.12 10.49 22.16
CA GLU A 259 27.44 10.99 22.58
C GLU A 259 27.31 12.40 23.14
N SER A 260 26.98 12.47 24.42
CA SER A 260 27.40 13.51 25.37
C SER A 260 26.60 13.28 26.64
N LEU A 261 27.27 12.80 27.69
CA LEU A 261 27.01 13.02 29.12
C LEU A 261 27.84 11.99 29.92
N LEU A 262 29.16 12.14 29.88
CA LEU A 262 30.00 11.64 30.97
C LEU A 262 30.07 12.76 32.03
N PRO A 263 29.73 12.50 33.30
CA PRO A 263 30.01 13.44 34.38
C PRO A 263 31.52 13.46 34.67
N ALA A 264 32.08 14.65 34.82
CA ALA A 264 33.46 14.87 35.25
C ALA A 264 33.72 14.27 36.65
N PRO A 265 34.95 13.82 36.94
CA PRO A 265 35.28 13.28 38.26
C PRO A 265 35.33 14.39 39.31
N ALA A 266 34.75 14.12 40.48
CA ALA A 266 34.88 14.97 41.65
C ALA A 266 36.34 14.93 42.17
N ALA A 267 36.90 16.11 42.40
CA ALA A 267 38.21 16.28 43.01
C ALA A 267 38.15 15.97 44.52
N HIS A 268 39.14 15.20 44.98
CA HIS A 268 39.64 15.19 46.36
C HIS A 268 41.17 15.29 46.29
#